data_AF-A0A2D6ZPI2-F1
#
_entry.id   AF-A0A2D6ZPI2-F1
#
_cell.length_a   1.000
_cell.length_b   1.000
_cell.length_c   1.000
_cell.angle_alpha   90.00
_cell.angle_beta   90.00
_cell.angle_gamma   90.00
#
_symmetry.space_group_name_H-M   'P 1'
#
loop_
_entity.id
_entity.type
_entity.pdbx_description
1 polymer ?
#
loop_
_entity_poly.entity_id
_entity_poly.type
_entity_poly.pdbx_seq_one_letter_code
_entity_poly.pdbx_strand_id
1 'polypeptide(L)' 'MESIKAIGLMVLWTVFSLYTLYYLGALENFRNPYLIVPISLSLLGIHMINMFIYFKVGGNKPYEWKKLN' A
#
# COMPACT_ATOMS: atom_id res chain seq x y z
N MET A 1 -3.12 -14.92 12.88
CA MET A 1 -1.68 -15.03 12.56
C MET A 1 -1.39 -14.61 11.12
N GLU A 2 -2.07 -15.18 10.12
CA GLU A 2 -1.88 -14.78 8.71
C GLU A 2 -2.24 -13.32 8.42
N SER A 3 -3.28 -12.77 9.05
CA SER A 3 -3.62 -11.34 8.94
C SER A 3 -2.51 -10.42 9.50
N ILE A 4 -1.82 -10.83 10.57
CA ILE A 4 -0.69 -10.08 11.14
C ILE A 4 0.51 -10.13 10.19
N LYS A 5 0.76 -11.29 9.56
CA LYS A 5 1.79 -11.42 8.51
C LYS A 5 1.46 -10.55 7.30
N ALA A 6 0.21 -10.53 6.87
CA ALA A 6 -0.26 -9.68 5.78
C ALA A 6 -0.04 -8.20 6.09
N ILE A 7 -0.42 -7.74 7.28
CA ILE A 7 -0.18 -6.37 7.74
C ILE A 7 1.32 -6.06 7.77
N GLY A 8 2.15 -6.96 8.29
CA GLY A 8 3.61 -6.79 8.29
C GLY A 8 4.19 -6.61 6.88
N LEU A 9 3.73 -7.41 5.91
CA LEU A 9 4.14 -7.30 4.52
C LEU A 9 3.63 -6.01 3.85
N MET A 10 2.41 -5.57 4.16
CA MET A 10 1.87 -4.29 3.71
C MET A 10 2.66 -3.11 4.26
N VAL A 11 3.08 -3.15 5.52
CA VAL A 11 3.92 -2.11 6.14
C VAL A 11 5.27 -2.04 5.42
N LEU A 12 5.91 -3.19 5.18
CA LEU A 12 7.17 -3.24 4.42
C LEU A 12 7.00 -2.65 3.01
N TRP A 13 5.95 -3.05 2.29
CA TRP A 13 5.64 -2.51 0.97
C TRP A 13 5.40 -1.00 1.00
N THR A 14 4.68 -0.52 2.02
CA THR A 14 4.35 0.89 2.20
C THR A 14 5.60 1.73 2.49
N VAL A 15 6.50 1.26 3.37
CA VAL A 15 7.75 1.96 3.67
C VAL A 15 8.67 2.00 2.44
N PHE A 16 8.79 0.90 1.72
CA PHE A 16 9.56 0.84 0.47
C PHE A 16 9.00 1.80 -0.59
N SER A 17 7.68 1.82 -0.75
CA SER A 17 6.99 2.69 -1.70
C SER A 17 7.11 4.16 -1.32
N LEU A 18 7.02 4.49 -0.02
CA LEU A 18 7.24 5.83 0.50
C LEU A 18 8.66 6.32 0.20
N TYR A 19 9.67 5.49 0.47
CA TYR A 19 11.06 5.81 0.16
C TYR A 19 11.26 6.05 -1.35
N THR A 20 10.65 5.22 -2.20
CA THR A 20 10.71 5.35 -3.65
C THR A 20 10.09 6.67 -4.12
N LEU A 21 8.87 7.00 -3.64
CA LEU A 21 8.20 8.25 -3.98
C LEU A 21 8.96 9.48 -3.47
N TYR A 22 9.53 9.40 -2.27
CA TYR A 22 10.38 10.46 -1.73
C TYR A 22 11.63 10.67 -2.59
N TYR A 23 12.34 9.60 -2.94
CA TYR A 23 13.53 9.66 -3.79
C TYR A 23 13.23 10.24 -5.19
N LEU A 24 12.04 9.96 -5.73
CA LEU A 24 11.56 10.51 -7.00
C LEU A 24 11.00 11.94 -6.89
N GLY A 25 11.06 12.56 -5.71
CA GLY A 25 10.63 13.93 -5.48
C GLY A 25 9.12 14.13 -5.56
N ALA A 26 8.32 13.11 -5.23
CA ALA A 26 6.86 13.20 -5.31
C ALA A 26 6.28 14.26 -4.35
N LEU A 27 6.92 14.47 -3.19
CA LEU A 27 6.47 15.43 -2.18
C LEU A 27 6.69 16.88 -2.62
N GLU A 28 7.71 17.16 -3.42
CA GLU A 28 8.00 18.48 -3.96
C GLU A 28 7.13 18.76 -5.19
N ASN A 29 6.77 17.71 -5.93
CA ASN A 29 6.10 17.81 -7.23
C ASN A 29 4.60 17.52 -7.22
N PHE A 30 3.96 17.23 -6.08
CA PHE A 30 2.52 16.91 -6.03
C PHE A 30 1.59 18.02 -6.54
N ARG A 31 2.08 19.27 -6.60
CA ARG A 31 1.34 20.43 -7.16
C ARG A 31 1.65 20.71 -8.62
N ASN A 32 2.65 20.04 -9.20
CA ASN A 32 2.99 20.20 -10.60
C ASN A 32 1.91 19.51 -11.45
N PRO A 33 1.20 20.25 -12.34
CA PRO A 33 0.08 19.69 -13.11
C PRO A 33 0.49 18.55 -14.06
N TYR A 34 1.77 18.49 -14.45
CA TYR A 34 2.29 17.40 -15.28
C TYR A 34 2.62 16.14 -14.48
N LEU A 35 2.89 16.27 -13.18
CA LEU A 35 3.33 15.17 -12.31
C LEU A 35 2.24 14.70 -11.34
N ILE A 36 1.18 15.49 -11.13
CA ILE A 36 0.09 15.12 -10.22
C ILE A 36 -0.61 13.82 -10.64
N VAL A 37 -0.83 13.62 -11.94
CA VAL A 37 -1.47 12.42 -12.48
C VAL A 37 -0.61 11.17 -12.23
N PRO A 38 0.67 11.11 -12.64
CA PRO A 38 1.50 9.93 -12.37
C PRO A 38 1.74 9.70 -10.87
N ILE A 39 1.86 10.74 -10.04
CA ILE A 39 1.97 10.59 -8.58
C ILE A 39 0.69 9.95 -8.02
N SER A 40 -0.49 10.44 -8.43
CA SER A 40 -1.78 9.90 -7.99
C SER A 40 -1.98 8.46 -8.43
N LEU A 41 -1.62 8.12 -9.68
CA LEU A 41 -1.67 6.74 -10.17
C LEU A 41 -0.71 5.81 -9.43
N SER A 42 0.47 6.32 -9.05
CA SER A 42 1.43 5.56 -8.24
C SER A 42 0.86 5.25 -6.85
N LEU A 43 0.27 6.24 -6.18
CA LEU A 43 -0.40 6.04 -4.89
C LEU A 43 -1.56 5.05 -4.98
N LEU A 44 -2.37 5.14 -6.03
CA LEU A 44 -3.45 4.18 -6.29
C LEU A 44 -2.89 2.76 -6.49
N GLY A 45 -1.83 2.61 -7.28
CA GLY A 45 -1.15 1.32 -7.50
C GLY A 45 -0.60 0.73 -6.20
N ILE A 46 0.05 1.55 -5.36
CA ILE A 46 0.55 1.14 -4.04
C ILE A 46 -0.61 0.63 -3.17
N HIS A 47 -1.73 1.34 -3.15
CA HIS A 47 -2.94 0.91 -2.43
C HIS A 47 -3.49 -0.41 -2.96
N MET A 48 -3.59 -0.58 -4.28
CA MET A 48 -4.06 -1.83 -4.89
C MET A 48 -3.15 -3.02 -4.55
N ILE A 49 -1.83 -2.82 -4.53
CA ILE A 49 -0.87 -3.85 -4.12
C ILE A 49 -1.02 -4.18 -2.64
N ASN A 50 -1.25 -3.18 -1.77
CA ASN A 50 -1.55 -3.41 -0.37
C ASN A 50 -2.81 -4.27 -0.19
N MET A 51 -3.87 -3.98 -0.94
CA MET A 51 -5.08 -4.82 -0.94
C MET A 51 -4.78 -6.23 -1.47
N PHE A 52 -4.02 -6.36 -2.56
CA PHE A 52 -3.61 -7.66 -3.10
C PHE A 52 -2.84 -8.49 -2.06
N ILE A 53 -1.88 -7.90 -1.36
CA ILE A 53 -1.14 -8.56 -0.27
C ILE A 53 -2.11 -9.00 0.82
N TYR A 54 -3.02 -8.11 1.22
CA TYR A 54 -4.01 -8.38 2.25
C TYR A 54 -4.92 -9.55 1.89
N PHE A 55 -5.49 -9.58 0.68
CA PHE A 55 -6.36 -10.66 0.20
C PHE A 55 -5.59 -11.97 -0.01
N LYS A 56 -4.38 -11.91 -0.59
CA LYS A 56 -3.60 -13.10 -0.94
C LYS A 56 -3.00 -13.79 0.29
N VAL A 57 -2.51 -13.03 1.26
CA VAL A 57 -1.88 -13.57 2.47
C VAL A 57 -2.90 -13.75 3.60
N GLY A 58 -3.85 -12.83 3.75
CA GLY A 58 -4.90 -12.90 4.79
C GLY A 58 -5.99 -13.94 4.52
N GLY A 59 -6.17 -14.36 3.27
CA GLY A 59 -7.14 -15.39 2.86
C GLY A 59 -8.52 -14.85 2.46
N ASN A 60 -9.44 -15.77 2.13
CA ASN A 60 -10.72 -15.52 1.44
C ASN A 60 -11.79 -14.73 2.24
N LYS A 61 -11.51 -14.36 3.49
CA LYS A 61 -12.48 -13.65 4.35
C LYS A 61 -11.82 -12.50 5.13
N PRO A 62 -11.33 -11.46 4.43
CA PRO A 62 -10.64 -10.33 5.05
C PRO A 62 -11.53 -9.45 5.95
N TYR A 63 -12.84 -9.57 5.79
CA TYR A 63 -13.87 -8.92 6.61
C TYR A 63 -14.22 -9.74 7.87
N GLU A 64 -13.92 -11.04 7.87
CA GLU A 64 -13.96 -11.84 9.10
C GLU A 64 -12.64 -11.64 9.83
N TRP A 65 -12.50 -10.49 10.50
CA TRP A 65 -11.52 -10.38 11.58
C TRP A 65 -11.88 -11.50 12.55
N LYS A 66 -11.09 -12.60 12.56
CA LYS A 66 -11.34 -13.73 13.45
C LYS A 66 -11.60 -13.14 14.83
N LYS A 67 -12.80 -13.36 15.37
CA LYS A 67 -13.14 -12.97 16.73
C LYS A 67 -12.02 -13.49 17.62
N LEU A 68 -11.33 -12.58 18.30
CA LEU A 68 -10.43 -12.91 19.40
C LEU A 68 -11.35 -13.44 20.51
N ASN A 69 -11.61 -14.74 20.48
CA ASN A 69 -12.15 -15.48 21.62
C ASN A 69 -11.01 -15.81 22.57
#